data_AF-A0AAW5KDM3-F1
#
_entry.id   AF-A0AAW5KDM3-F1
#
_cell.length_a   1.000
_cell.length_b   1.000
_cell.length_c   1.000
_cell.angle_alpha   90.00
_cell.angle_beta   90.00
_cell.angle_gamma   90.00
#
_symmetry.space_group_name_H-M   'P 1'
#
loop_
_entity.id
_entity.type
_entity.pdbx_description
1 polymer ?
#
loop_
_entity_poly.entity_id
_entity_poly.type
_entity_poly.pdbx_seq_one_letter_code
_entity_poly.pdbx_strand_id
1 'polypeptide(L)'
;DGDQMAVHVPLSAEAQSEARFLMLAAGNLLKPSDGCPVTVPTQDMVLGSYYLTMQKPGEPGEGMVFRDQNEALMAYQEGILGLPAAIKVRREKEVEGVKHQRLIDTTVGRLIFNDPIPQDLGYVDRSDPEKLLDLEIDFLVTKKQL
;
A
#
# COMPACT_ATOMS: atom_id res chain seq x y z
N ASP A 1 25.41 -7.19 -12.12
CA ASP A 1 26.30 -6.48 -13.06
C ASP A 1 27.75 -6.41 -12.58
N GLY A 2 28.01 -6.43 -11.27
CA GLY A 2 29.38 -6.45 -10.74
C GLY A 2 29.85 -5.09 -10.24
N ASP A 3 28.91 -4.22 -9.89
CA ASP A 3 29.18 -2.88 -9.40
C ASP A 3 29.92 -2.90 -8.05
N GLN A 4 30.80 -1.92 -7.87
CA GLN A 4 31.59 -1.75 -6.65
C GLN A 4 31.26 -0.41 -6.00
N MET A 5 31.17 -0.40 -4.66
CA MET A 5 30.94 0.81 -3.86
C MET A 5 32.03 0.99 -2.81
N ALA A 6 32.63 2.19 -2.75
CA ALA A 6 33.61 2.54 -1.73
C ALA A 6 32.94 2.95 -0.43
N VAL A 7 33.52 2.56 0.71
CA VAL A 7 33.01 2.88 2.05
C VAL A 7 34.04 3.73 2.80
N HIS A 8 33.61 4.87 3.32
CA HIS A 8 34.44 5.80 4.08
C HIS A 8 33.86 6.00 5.49
N VAL A 9 34.73 6.26 6.47
CA VAL A 9 34.33 6.43 7.88
C VAL A 9 34.65 7.86 8.35
N PRO A 10 33.64 8.67 8.71
CA PRO A 10 33.87 10.00 9.28
C PRO A 10 34.36 9.88 10.74
N LEU A 11 35.49 10.51 11.06
CA LEU A 11 36.13 10.37 12.37
C LEU A 11 35.83 11.51 13.34
N SER A 12 35.75 12.76 12.87
CA SER A 12 35.46 13.90 13.75
C SER A 12 33.98 13.98 14.12
N ALA A 13 33.69 14.51 15.31
CA ALA A 13 32.30 14.70 15.77
C ALA A 13 31.49 15.60 14.82
N GLU A 14 32.14 16.61 14.24
CA GLU A 14 31.55 17.49 13.23
C GLU A 14 31.19 16.72 11.95
N ALA A 15 32.12 15.94 11.40
CA ALA A 15 31.87 15.14 10.20
C ALA A 15 30.81 14.05 10.43
N GLN A 16 30.76 13.44 11.61
CA GLN A 16 29.71 12.49 11.97
C GLN A 16 28.33 13.17 12.05
N SER A 17 28.27 14.39 12.59
CA SER A 17 27.04 15.17 12.66
C SER A 17 26.57 15.57 11.27
N GLU A 18 27.48 16.09 10.42
CA GLU A 18 27.18 16.44 9.04
C GLU A 18 26.68 15.24 8.24
N ALA A 19 27.35 14.09 8.33
CA ALA A 19 26.93 12.87 7.65
C ALA A 19 25.53 12.43 8.07
N ARG A 20 25.19 12.57 9.36
CA ARG A 20 23.87 12.22 9.90
C ARG A 20 22.76 13.19 9.49
N PHE A 21 23.04 14.50 9.48
CA PHE A 21 22.02 15.50 9.21
C PHE A 21 21.82 15.79 7.72
N LEU A 22 22.89 15.76 6.91
CA LEU A 22 22.84 16.17 5.51
C LEU A 22 23.01 15.00 4.52
N MET A 23 23.85 14.01 4.84
CA MET A 23 24.17 12.94 3.90
C MET A 23 23.34 11.66 4.09
N LEU A 24 22.54 11.59 5.16
CA LEU A 24 21.71 10.43 5.44
C LEU A 24 20.66 10.23 4.34
N ALA A 25 20.55 9.00 3.84
CA ALA A 25 19.65 8.66 2.73
C ALA A 25 18.18 9.05 3.01
N ALA A 26 17.73 8.98 4.27
CA ALA A 26 16.37 9.36 4.67
C ALA A 26 16.04 10.85 4.42
N GLY A 27 17.06 11.73 4.36
CA GLY A 27 16.88 13.13 3.98
C GLY A 27 16.89 13.36 2.47
N ASN A 28 17.39 12.41 1.70
CA ASN A 28 17.66 12.53 0.26
C ASN A 28 16.61 11.78 -0.59
N LEU A 29 15.33 11.98 -0.29
CA LEU A 29 14.22 11.29 -0.96
C LEU A 29 13.85 11.90 -2.32
N LEU A 30 14.16 13.18 -2.53
CA LEU A 30 13.83 13.93 -3.74
C LEU A 30 15.08 14.25 -4.54
N LYS A 31 14.95 14.28 -5.86
CA LYS A 31 16.00 14.76 -6.76
C LYS A 31 16.16 16.27 -6.62
N PRO A 32 17.38 16.78 -6.42
CA PRO A 32 17.62 18.24 -6.37
C PRO A 32 17.25 18.97 -7.67
N SER A 33 17.28 18.28 -8.81
CA SER A 33 17.09 18.90 -10.13
C SER A 33 15.63 19.25 -10.45
N ASP A 34 14.70 18.35 -10.14
CA ASP A 34 13.29 18.44 -10.56
C ASP A 34 12.30 18.18 -9.41
N GLY A 35 12.79 17.85 -8.21
CA GLY A 35 11.95 17.55 -7.05
C GLY A 35 11.23 16.20 -7.14
N CYS A 36 11.47 15.39 -8.17
CA CYS A 36 10.85 14.07 -8.30
C CYS A 36 11.42 13.09 -7.26
N PRO A 37 10.62 12.16 -6.73
CA PRO A 37 11.11 11.15 -5.80
C PRO A 37 12.17 10.23 -6.44
N VAL A 38 13.24 9.94 -5.70
CA VAL A 38 14.29 8.98 -6.09
C VAL A 38 13.92 7.57 -5.63
N THR A 39 13.14 7.45 -4.58
CA THR A 39 12.79 6.18 -3.92
C THR A 39 11.60 5.46 -4.56
N VAL A 40 11.38 5.66 -5.86
CA VAL A 40 10.27 5.03 -6.58
C VAL A 40 10.52 3.53 -6.71
N PRO A 41 9.54 2.67 -6.40
CA PRO A 41 9.67 1.22 -6.57
C PRO A 41 10.03 0.82 -8.00
N THR A 42 10.84 -0.22 -8.16
CA THR A 42 11.24 -0.72 -9.48
C THR A 42 10.96 -2.21 -9.65
N GLN A 43 10.88 -2.65 -10.92
CA GLN A 43 10.76 -4.05 -11.35
C GLN A 43 9.76 -4.87 -10.52
N ASP A 44 10.24 -5.76 -9.67
CA ASP A 44 9.44 -6.73 -8.93
C ASP A 44 8.48 -6.09 -7.93
N MET A 45 8.84 -4.94 -7.37
CA MET A 45 7.94 -4.20 -6.47
C MET A 45 6.71 -3.67 -7.23
N VAL A 46 6.90 -3.22 -8.48
CA VAL A 46 5.80 -2.77 -9.35
C VAL A 46 4.93 -3.96 -9.72
N LEU A 47 5.54 -5.10 -10.05
CA LEU A 47 4.81 -6.32 -10.40
C LEU A 47 3.99 -6.86 -9.21
N GLY A 48 4.56 -6.85 -8.00
CA GLY A 48 3.86 -7.27 -6.78
C GLY A 48 2.66 -6.37 -6.48
N SER A 49 2.85 -5.05 -6.57
CA SER A 49 1.77 -4.07 -6.37
C SER A 49 0.64 -4.25 -7.39
N TYR A 50 1.00 -4.49 -8.66
CA TYR A 50 0.04 -4.79 -9.72
C TYR A 50 -0.74 -6.09 -9.43
N TYR A 51 -0.03 -7.16 -9.05
CA TYR A 51 -0.64 -8.47 -8.78
C TYR A 51 -1.59 -8.44 -7.58
N LEU A 52 -1.27 -7.66 -6.54
CA LEU A 52 -2.14 -7.49 -5.37
C LEU A 52 -3.39 -6.67 -5.68
N THR A 53 -3.30 -5.68 -6.56
CA THR A 53 -4.41 -4.73 -6.80
C THR A 53 -5.31 -5.10 -7.98
N MET A 54 -4.89 -6.07 -8.81
CA MET A 54 -5.71 -6.56 -9.91
C MET A 54 -6.89 -7.42 -9.45
N GLN A 55 -7.92 -7.42 -10.29
CA GLN A 55 -9.10 -8.28 -10.17
C GLN A 55 -9.16 -9.19 -11.38
N LYS A 56 -9.54 -10.44 -11.14
CA LYS A 56 -9.68 -11.43 -12.21
C LYS A 56 -10.97 -12.24 -12.00
N PRO A 57 -11.86 -12.31 -13.02
CA PRO A 57 -13.06 -13.12 -12.94
C PRO A 57 -12.72 -14.61 -13.03
N GLY A 58 -13.53 -15.44 -12.38
CA GLY A 58 -13.42 -16.89 -12.34
C GLY A 58 -12.40 -17.41 -11.31
N GLU A 59 -11.97 -16.59 -10.37
CA GLU A 59 -11.06 -17.01 -9.29
C GLU A 59 -11.83 -17.72 -8.17
N PRO A 60 -11.17 -18.66 -7.46
CA PRO A 60 -11.80 -19.36 -6.34
C PRO A 60 -12.22 -18.37 -5.26
N GLY A 61 -13.44 -18.52 -4.75
CA GLY A 61 -14.02 -17.64 -3.74
C GLY A 61 -14.58 -16.30 -4.25
N GLU A 62 -14.71 -16.12 -5.57
CA GLU A 62 -15.40 -14.96 -6.13
C GLU A 62 -16.86 -14.85 -5.64
N GLY A 63 -17.26 -13.64 -5.28
CA GLY A 63 -18.59 -13.32 -4.76
C GLY A 63 -18.80 -13.67 -3.28
N MET A 64 -17.79 -14.22 -2.60
CA MET A 64 -17.88 -14.49 -1.16
C MET A 64 -17.98 -13.19 -0.35
N VAL A 65 -18.69 -13.28 0.75
CA VAL A 65 -18.93 -12.16 1.67
C VAL A 65 -18.31 -12.51 3.02
N PHE A 66 -17.46 -11.61 3.53
CA PHE A 66 -16.74 -11.77 4.78
C PHE A 66 -17.15 -10.70 5.80
N ARG A 67 -17.17 -11.09 7.07
CA ARG A 67 -17.48 -10.26 8.23
C ARG A 67 -16.44 -9.19 8.48
N ASP A 68 -15.17 -9.50 8.25
CA ASP A 68 -14.05 -8.58 8.46
C ASP A 68 -12.83 -8.99 7.63
N GLN A 69 -11.79 -8.16 7.69
CA GLN A 69 -10.54 -8.37 6.96
C GLN A 69 -9.81 -9.66 7.41
N ASN A 70 -9.90 -10.03 8.68
CA ASN A 70 -9.22 -11.22 9.21
C ASN A 70 -9.83 -12.50 8.67
N GLU A 71 -11.15 -12.56 8.53
CA GLU A 71 -11.85 -13.70 7.95
C GLU A 71 -11.47 -13.90 6.47
N ALA A 72 -11.37 -12.81 5.71
CA ALA A 72 -10.93 -12.85 4.31
C ALA A 72 -9.47 -13.34 4.18
N LEU A 73 -8.58 -12.87 5.06
CA LEU A 73 -7.19 -13.33 5.12
C LEU A 73 -7.07 -14.81 5.50
N MET A 74 -7.87 -15.28 6.45
CA MET A 74 -7.93 -16.68 6.84
C MET A 74 -8.40 -17.55 5.67
N ALA A 75 -9.45 -17.15 4.95
CA ALA A 75 -9.93 -17.87 3.77
C ALA A 75 -8.88 -17.96 2.66
N TYR A 76 -8.05 -16.93 2.50
CA TYR A 76 -6.90 -16.96 1.59
C TYR A 76 -5.81 -17.93 2.07
N GLN A 77 -5.47 -17.93 3.35
CA GLN A 77 -4.47 -18.83 3.94
C GLN A 77 -4.86 -20.32 3.82
N GLU A 78 -6.15 -20.62 3.93
CA GLU A 78 -6.70 -21.97 3.73
C GLU A 78 -6.84 -22.37 2.24
N GLY A 79 -6.49 -21.47 1.31
CA GLY A 79 -6.55 -21.73 -0.13
C GLY A 79 -7.97 -21.76 -0.73
N ILE A 80 -8.97 -21.32 0.02
CA ILE A 80 -10.38 -21.27 -0.41
C ILE A 80 -10.60 -20.06 -1.34
N LEU A 81 -9.82 -19.01 -1.15
CA LEU A 81 -9.97 -17.72 -1.80
C LEU A 81 -8.71 -17.33 -2.58
N GLY A 82 -8.87 -16.92 -3.84
CA GLY A 82 -7.78 -16.40 -4.66
C GLY A 82 -7.47 -14.93 -4.34
N LEU A 83 -6.20 -14.53 -4.51
CA LEU A 83 -5.76 -13.14 -4.32
C LEU A 83 -6.54 -12.11 -5.17
N PRO A 84 -6.77 -12.34 -6.48
CA PRO A 84 -7.49 -11.39 -7.33
C PRO A 84 -9.00 -11.66 -7.41
N ALA A 85 -9.54 -12.53 -6.54
CA ALA A 85 -10.97 -12.81 -6.48
C ALA A 85 -11.75 -11.60 -5.95
N ALA A 86 -12.83 -11.22 -6.65
CA ALA A 86 -13.73 -10.16 -6.21
C ALA A 86 -14.59 -10.65 -5.04
N ILE A 87 -14.50 -9.97 -3.90
CA ILE A 87 -15.19 -10.33 -2.65
C ILE A 87 -15.87 -9.11 -2.05
N LYS A 88 -16.77 -9.34 -1.09
CA LYS A 88 -17.34 -8.27 -0.27
C LYS A 88 -16.84 -8.42 1.16
N VAL A 89 -16.31 -7.35 1.75
CA VAL A 89 -15.85 -7.37 3.14
C VAL A 89 -16.53 -6.26 3.91
N ARG A 90 -17.03 -6.57 5.11
CA ARG A 90 -17.57 -5.53 5.99
C ARG A 90 -16.43 -4.78 6.66
N ARG A 91 -16.44 -3.46 6.50
CA ARG A 91 -15.48 -2.54 7.12
C ARG A 91 -16.20 -1.64 8.10
N GLU A 92 -15.54 -1.37 9.21
CA GLU A 92 -16.05 -0.53 10.28
C GLU A 92 -15.03 0.59 10.53
N LYS A 93 -15.47 1.85 10.55
CA LYS A 93 -14.64 3.02 10.88
C LYS A 93 -15.42 3.94 11.78
N GLU A 94 -14.75 4.45 12.82
CA GLU A 94 -15.30 5.48 13.69
C GLU A 94 -14.83 6.84 13.18
N VAL A 95 -15.78 7.71 12.83
CA VAL A 95 -15.52 9.08 12.38
C VAL A 95 -16.31 9.99 13.30
N GLU A 96 -15.63 10.93 13.95
CA GLU A 96 -16.25 11.89 14.89
C GLU A 96 -17.12 11.25 16.00
N GLY A 97 -16.75 10.05 16.45
CA GLY A 97 -17.47 9.30 17.50
C GLY A 97 -18.69 8.51 17.00
N VAL A 98 -18.98 8.53 15.70
CA VAL A 98 -20.03 7.72 15.07
C VAL A 98 -19.41 6.52 14.36
N LYS A 99 -19.88 5.32 14.69
CA LYS A 99 -19.45 4.08 14.05
C LYS A 99 -20.20 3.88 12.74
N HIS A 100 -19.47 3.94 11.63
CA HIS A 100 -19.98 3.61 10.31
C HIS A 100 -19.56 2.19 9.95
N GLN A 101 -20.52 1.39 9.48
CA GLN A 101 -20.26 0.02 9.01
C GLN A 101 -20.89 -0.16 7.63
N ARG A 102 -20.13 -0.78 6.72
CA ARG A 102 -20.63 -1.10 5.37
C ARG A 102 -19.88 -2.28 4.76
N LEU A 103 -20.55 -3.00 3.87
CA LEU A 103 -19.91 -3.94 2.95
C LEU A 103 -19.27 -3.16 1.79
N ILE A 104 -17.97 -3.36 1.59
CA ILE A 104 -17.23 -2.81 0.45
C ILE A 104 -16.89 -3.94 -0.53
N ASP A 105 -16.94 -3.64 -1.83
CA ASP A 105 -16.48 -4.55 -2.88
C ASP A 105 -14.95 -4.40 -3.01
N THR A 106 -14.20 -5.49 -2.85
CA THR A 106 -12.74 -5.46 -2.83
C THR A 106 -12.11 -6.81 -3.20
N THR A 107 -10.80 -6.95 -3.04
CA THR A 107 -10.06 -8.22 -3.13
C THR A 107 -9.20 -8.42 -1.90
N VAL A 108 -8.81 -9.66 -1.61
CA VAL A 108 -7.82 -9.93 -0.55
C VAL A 108 -6.51 -9.22 -0.83
N GLY A 109 -6.07 -9.19 -2.09
CA GLY A 109 -4.85 -8.51 -2.48
C GLY A 109 -4.89 -7.01 -2.18
N ARG A 110 -6.03 -6.33 -2.42
CA ARG A 110 -6.21 -4.91 -2.07
C ARG A 110 -6.24 -4.68 -0.56
N LEU A 111 -6.83 -5.60 0.21
CA LEU A 111 -6.80 -5.54 1.68
C LEU A 111 -5.36 -5.63 2.20
N ILE A 112 -4.58 -6.59 1.69
CA ILE A 112 -3.15 -6.74 2.05
C ILE A 112 -2.36 -5.49 1.65
N PHE A 113 -2.59 -4.95 0.45
CA PHE A 113 -1.87 -3.78 -0.04
C PHE A 113 -2.18 -2.51 0.79
N ASN A 114 -3.43 -2.35 1.23
CA ASN A 114 -3.86 -1.19 2.01
C ASN A 114 -3.56 -1.28 3.51
N ASP A 115 -3.23 -2.47 4.04
CA ASP A 115 -2.95 -2.67 5.47
C ASP A 115 -1.83 -1.76 6.02
N PRO A 116 -0.65 -1.63 5.37
CA PRO A 116 0.38 -0.70 5.81
C PRO A 116 0.12 0.75 5.40
N ILE A 117 -0.90 1.03 4.59
CA ILE A 117 -1.16 2.35 4.01
C ILE A 117 -2.13 3.12 4.93
N PRO A 118 -1.76 4.33 5.39
CA PRO A 118 -2.69 5.20 6.11
C PRO A 118 -3.98 5.43 5.32
N GLN A 119 -5.13 5.26 5.97
CA GLN A 119 -6.44 5.25 5.30
C GLN A 119 -7.10 6.64 5.24
N ASP A 120 -6.23 7.65 5.14
CA ASP A 120 -6.48 9.10 5.18
C ASP A 120 -5.52 9.89 4.27
N LEU A 121 -4.91 9.24 3.28
CA LEU A 121 -3.99 9.86 2.32
C LEU A 121 -4.66 10.85 1.36
N GLY A 122 -5.99 10.84 1.26
CA GLY A 122 -6.74 11.77 0.43
C GLY A 122 -6.90 11.33 -1.03
N TYR A 123 -6.63 10.06 -1.35
CA TYR A 123 -7.01 9.48 -2.65
C TYR A 123 -8.51 9.26 -2.74
N VAL A 124 -9.15 8.99 -1.60
CA VAL A 124 -10.60 8.87 -1.49
C VAL A 124 -11.16 10.12 -0.86
N ASP A 125 -12.13 10.75 -1.54
CA ASP A 125 -12.87 11.87 -0.97
C ASP A 125 -13.79 11.36 0.15
N ARG A 126 -13.40 11.66 1.39
CA ARG A 126 -14.13 11.26 2.61
C ARG A 126 -15.30 12.19 2.93
N SER A 127 -15.50 13.27 2.17
CA SER A 127 -16.66 14.15 2.29
C SER A 127 -17.94 13.45 1.83
N ASP A 128 -17.81 12.51 0.89
CA ASP A 128 -18.90 11.66 0.43
C ASP A 128 -19.19 10.55 1.48
N PRO A 129 -20.40 10.50 2.06
CA PRO A 129 -20.77 9.44 3.02
C PRO A 129 -20.65 8.03 2.43
N GLU A 130 -20.81 7.91 1.11
CA GLU A 130 -20.68 6.66 0.37
C GLU A 130 -19.22 6.26 0.09
N LYS A 131 -18.22 7.08 0.38
CA LYS A 131 -16.81 6.70 0.17
C LYS A 131 -16.02 6.64 1.47
N LEU A 132 -16.68 6.91 2.58
CA LEU A 132 -16.09 6.97 3.91
C LEU A 132 -15.37 5.68 4.34
N LEU A 133 -15.80 4.53 3.81
CA LEU A 133 -15.26 3.21 4.15
C LEU A 133 -14.44 2.56 3.04
N ASP A 134 -14.29 3.21 1.89
CA ASP A 134 -13.52 2.64 0.78
C ASP A 134 -12.02 2.62 1.09
N LEU A 135 -11.31 1.69 0.47
CA LEU A 135 -9.85 1.62 0.58
C LEU A 135 -9.23 2.81 -0.15
N GLU A 136 -8.14 3.38 0.40
CA GLU A 136 -7.42 4.47 -0.29
C GLU A 136 -6.96 4.05 -1.68
N ILE A 137 -6.46 2.82 -1.79
CA ILE A 137 -6.05 2.23 -3.06
C ILE A 137 -7.09 1.18 -3.48
N ASP A 138 -8.09 1.65 -4.21
CA ASP A 138 -9.11 0.79 -4.85
C ASP A 138 -8.96 0.67 -6.37
N PHE A 139 -7.90 1.25 -6.93
CA PHE A 139 -7.59 1.17 -8.35
C PHE A 139 -6.43 0.18 -8.61
N LEU A 140 -6.32 -0.25 -9.86
CA LEU A 140 -5.21 -1.08 -10.32
C LEU A 140 -3.92 -0.27 -10.32
N VAL A 141 -2.95 -0.66 -9.49
CA VAL A 141 -1.67 0.03 -9.37
C VAL A 141 -0.76 -0.33 -10.54
N THR A 142 -0.39 0.69 -11.32
CA THR A 142 0.57 0.57 -12.43
C THR A 142 1.79 1.44 -12.19
N LYS A 143 2.86 1.24 -12.99
CA LYS A 143 4.10 2.03 -12.89
C LYS A 143 3.89 3.55 -12.91
N LYS A 144 2.82 4.06 -13.52
CA LYS A 144 2.55 5.50 -13.61
C LYS A 144 1.98 6.11 -12.31
N GLN A 145 1.48 5.26 -11.42
CA GLN A 145 0.83 5.68 -10.17
C GLN A 145 1.73 5.48 -8.94
N LEU A 146 2.92 4.90 -9.13
CA LEU A 146 3.95 4.67 -8.11
C LEU A 146 5.05 5.73 -8.21
#